data_AF-A0A7X8VAK7-F1
#
_entry.id   AF-A0A7X8VAK7-F1
#
_cell.length_a   1.000
_cell.length_b   1.000
_cell.length_c   1.000
_cell.angle_alpha   90.00
_cell.angle_beta   90.00
_cell.angle_gamma   90.00
#
_symmetry.space_group_name_H-M   'P 1'
#
loop_
_entity.id
_entity.type
_entity.pdbx_description
1 polymer ?
#
loop_
_entity_poly.entity_id
_entity_poly.type
_entity_poly.pdbx_seq_one_letter_code
_entity_poly.pdbx_strand_id
1 'polypeptide(L)'
;DAPVSGGDVGAREARLSIMVGGDATIFEEVKPIFEVIGKDIVLQGGAGAGQYTKMSNQIAIASNMMGVCEAMAYAKKAGLDPKMVLKSIESGAAGSWSLSNLAPRMLSANFEPGFYIKHFIKDMRIALESAREMGLKTPGLELALSIYEELAEKGEENSGTQALYKYYID
;
A
#
# COMPACT_ATOMS: atom_id res chain seq x y z
N ASP A 1 3.90 -6.64 -19.37
CA ASP A 1 3.84 -5.51 -18.40
C ASP A 1 4.55 -5.91 -17.11
N ALA A 2 5.14 -4.96 -16.39
CA ALA A 2 5.93 -5.25 -15.19
C ALA A 2 5.82 -4.13 -14.12
N PRO A 3 4.62 -3.86 -13.57
CA PRO A 3 4.48 -2.91 -12.47
C PRO A 3 5.31 -3.33 -11.24
N VAL A 4 5.64 -2.34 -10.41
CA VAL A 4 6.54 -2.53 -9.25
C VAL A 4 5.92 -2.07 -7.94
N SER A 5 6.45 -2.59 -6.83
CA SER A 5 6.17 -2.16 -5.46
C SER A 5 7.47 -2.06 -4.65
N GLY A 6 7.53 -1.15 -3.68
CA GLY A 6 8.72 -0.90 -2.85
C GLY A 6 9.10 0.57 -2.68
N GLY A 7 8.47 1.48 -3.43
CA GLY A 7 8.70 2.92 -3.34
C GLY A 7 10.13 3.35 -3.68
N ASP A 8 10.46 4.60 -3.36
CA ASP A 8 11.76 5.19 -3.71
C ASP A 8 12.94 4.47 -3.05
N VAL A 9 12.77 4.04 -1.80
CA VAL A 9 13.80 3.29 -1.06
C VAL A 9 14.04 1.94 -1.71
N GLY A 10 12.97 1.19 -2.04
CA GLY A 10 13.09 -0.08 -2.73
C GLY A 10 13.77 0.05 -4.09
N ALA A 11 13.48 1.13 -4.84
CA ALA A 11 14.14 1.40 -6.11
C ALA A 11 15.64 1.69 -5.95
N ARG A 12 16.02 2.57 -5.01
CA ARG A 12 17.42 2.94 -4.76
C ARG A 12 18.26 1.77 -4.27
N GLU A 13 17.66 0.86 -3.51
CA GLU A 13 18.37 -0.27 -2.90
C GLU A 13 18.28 -1.56 -3.74
N ALA A 14 17.73 -1.50 -4.96
CA ALA A 14 17.50 -2.67 -5.82
C ALA A 14 16.67 -3.78 -5.14
N ARG A 15 15.64 -3.38 -4.38
CA ARG A 15 14.74 -4.27 -3.63
C ARG A 15 13.28 -4.14 -4.07
N LEU A 16 13.02 -3.74 -5.33
CA LEU A 16 11.66 -3.70 -5.84
C LEU A 16 11.06 -5.10 -5.90
N SER A 17 9.77 -5.20 -5.61
CA SER A 17 8.95 -6.34 -6.04
C SER A 17 8.42 -6.03 -7.44
N ILE A 18 8.66 -6.92 -8.39
CA ILE A 18 8.34 -6.76 -9.81
C ILE A 18 7.32 -7.83 -10.20
N MET A 19 6.13 -7.38 -10.58
CA MET A 19 4.98 -8.23 -10.89
C MET A 19 4.84 -8.33 -12.40
N VAL A 20 5.34 -9.40 -13.02
CA VAL A 20 5.43 -9.49 -14.48
C VAL A 20 4.23 -10.21 -15.08
N GLY A 21 3.61 -9.61 -16.09
CA GLY A 21 2.68 -10.27 -17.01
C GLY A 21 3.29 -10.34 -18.41
N GLY A 22 3.33 -11.52 -19.02
CA GLY A 22 3.91 -11.71 -20.35
C GLY A 22 4.15 -13.16 -20.74
N ASP A 23 4.85 -13.36 -21.84
CA ASP A 23 5.32 -14.68 -22.27
C ASP A 23 6.45 -15.17 -21.35
N ALA A 24 6.43 -16.47 -21.03
CA ALA A 24 7.40 -17.08 -20.11
C ALA A 24 8.82 -17.10 -20.68
N THR A 25 8.98 -17.32 -21.98
CA THR A 25 10.29 -17.32 -22.64
C THR A 25 10.89 -15.92 -22.61
N ILE A 26 10.10 -14.91 -22.97
CA ILE A 26 10.51 -13.51 -22.91
C ILE A 26 10.84 -13.10 -21.48
N PHE A 27 10.04 -13.54 -20.50
CA PHE A 27 10.32 -13.28 -19.09
C PHE A 27 11.70 -13.78 -18.67
N GLU A 28 12.06 -15.03 -18.99
CA GLU A 28 13.39 -15.56 -18.65
C GLU A 28 14.52 -14.80 -19.35
N GLU A 29 14.32 -14.36 -20.59
CA GLU A 29 15.31 -13.54 -21.32
C GLU A 29 15.53 -12.17 -20.66
N VAL A 30 14.46 -11.51 -20.18
CA VAL A 30 14.56 -10.16 -19.59
C VAL A 30 14.79 -10.18 -18.07
N LYS A 31 14.60 -11.31 -17.40
CA LYS A 31 14.76 -11.46 -15.95
C LYS A 31 16.10 -10.94 -15.41
N PRO A 32 17.26 -11.16 -16.08
CA PRO A 32 18.53 -10.59 -15.62
C PRO A 32 18.53 -9.06 -15.53
N ILE A 33 17.71 -8.36 -16.34
CA ILE A 33 17.56 -6.90 -16.27
C ILE A 33 16.75 -6.52 -15.03
N PHE A 34 15.68 -7.27 -14.73
CA PHE A 34 14.87 -7.05 -13.54
C PHE A 34 15.65 -7.31 -12.24
N GLU A 35 16.55 -8.29 -12.23
CA GLU A 35 17.42 -8.62 -11.08
C GLU A 35 18.38 -7.49 -10.70
N VAL A 36 18.64 -6.52 -11.58
CA VAL A 36 19.46 -5.33 -11.26
C VAL A 36 18.74 -4.38 -10.31
N ILE A 37 17.40 -4.35 -10.32
CA ILE A 37 16.58 -3.35 -9.60
C ILE A 37 15.56 -3.98 -8.64
N GLY A 38 15.37 -5.30 -8.73
CA GLY A 38 14.34 -6.03 -8.01
C GLY A 38 14.89 -7.20 -7.21
N LYS A 39 14.19 -7.51 -6.12
CA LYS A 39 14.47 -8.67 -5.26
C LYS A 39 13.44 -9.77 -5.47
N ASP A 40 12.16 -9.41 -5.53
CA ASP A 40 11.05 -10.34 -5.67
C ASP A 40 10.45 -10.20 -7.07
N ILE A 41 10.86 -11.06 -8.01
CA ILE A 41 10.51 -10.97 -9.43
C ILE A 41 9.69 -12.20 -9.80
N VAL A 42 8.41 -12.01 -10.11
CA VAL A 42 7.46 -13.11 -10.29
C VAL A 42 6.64 -12.93 -11.57
N LEU A 43 6.65 -13.95 -12.43
CA LEU A 43 5.73 -14.04 -13.57
C LEU A 43 4.34 -14.48 -13.07
N GLN A 44 3.35 -13.63 -13.28
CA GLN A 44 1.98 -13.78 -12.77
C GLN A 44 1.01 -14.38 -13.81
N GLY A 45 1.47 -14.55 -15.04
CA GLY A 45 0.67 -15.03 -16.16
C GLY A 45 0.96 -14.24 -17.44
N GLY A 46 0.01 -14.26 -18.38
CA GLY A 46 0.12 -13.53 -19.65
C GLY A 46 0.06 -12.00 -19.50
N ALA A 47 0.04 -11.30 -20.64
CA ALA A 47 -0.06 -9.84 -20.65
C ALA A 47 -1.28 -9.35 -19.86
N GLY A 48 -1.09 -8.32 -19.03
CA GLY A 48 -2.07 -7.77 -18.10
C GLY A 48 -2.04 -8.36 -16.70
N ALA A 49 -1.51 -9.58 -16.51
CA ALA A 49 -1.48 -10.25 -15.21
C ALA A 49 -0.65 -9.50 -14.15
N GLY A 50 0.40 -8.79 -14.59
CA GLY A 50 1.20 -7.92 -13.72
C GLY A 50 0.36 -6.76 -13.17
N GLN A 51 -0.41 -6.08 -14.02
CA GLN A 51 -1.32 -5.02 -13.60
C GLN A 51 -2.41 -5.52 -12.64
N TYR A 52 -3.05 -6.66 -12.93
CA TYR A 52 -4.03 -7.25 -12.01
C TYR A 52 -3.41 -7.57 -10.65
N THR A 53 -2.19 -8.11 -10.63
CA THR A 53 -1.43 -8.36 -9.40
C THR A 53 -1.14 -7.07 -8.64
N LYS A 54 -0.75 -6.00 -9.34
CA LYS A 54 -0.57 -4.69 -8.73
C LYS A 54 -1.86 -4.21 -8.09
N MET A 55 -3.01 -4.34 -8.76
CA MET A 55 -4.30 -3.96 -8.16
C MET A 55 -4.61 -4.79 -6.92
N SER A 56 -4.37 -6.11 -6.93
CA SER A 56 -4.52 -6.94 -5.73
C SER A 56 -3.68 -6.42 -4.56
N ASN A 57 -2.44 -6.01 -4.82
CA ASN A 57 -1.57 -5.39 -3.80
C ASN A 57 -2.14 -4.07 -3.25
N GLN A 58 -2.61 -3.18 -4.13
CA GLN A 58 -3.15 -1.88 -3.72
C GLN A 58 -4.45 -2.04 -2.91
N ILE A 59 -5.30 -3.01 -3.26
CA ILE A 59 -6.54 -3.34 -2.51
C ILE A 59 -6.20 -3.80 -1.10
N ALA A 60 -5.21 -4.70 -0.95
CA ALA A 60 -4.78 -5.18 0.36
C ALA A 60 -4.21 -4.05 1.23
N ILE A 61 -3.40 -3.16 0.63
CA ILE A 61 -2.83 -2.00 1.34
C ILE A 61 -3.94 -1.04 1.79
N ALA A 62 -4.96 -0.78 0.98
CA ALA A 62 -6.00 0.22 1.25
C ALA A 62 -6.77 -0.12 2.54
N SER A 63 -7.33 -1.32 2.61
CA SER A 63 -8.05 -1.79 3.80
C SER A 63 -7.13 -1.95 5.02
N ASN A 64 -5.90 -2.43 4.83
CA ASN A 64 -4.95 -2.60 5.92
C ASN A 64 -4.57 -1.24 6.55
N MET A 65 -4.37 -0.20 5.74
CA MET A 65 -4.02 1.14 6.25
C MET A 65 -5.13 1.74 7.11
N MET A 66 -6.41 1.55 6.76
CA MET A 66 -7.52 1.94 7.62
C MET A 66 -7.42 1.25 8.98
N GLY A 67 -7.30 -0.10 8.98
CA GLY A 67 -7.20 -0.88 10.20
C GLY A 67 -6.00 -0.48 11.09
N VAL A 68 -4.84 -0.22 10.49
CA VAL A 68 -3.65 0.25 11.22
C VAL A 68 -3.90 1.62 11.86
N CYS A 69 -4.46 2.58 11.10
CA CYS A 69 -4.72 3.92 11.61
C CYS A 69 -5.79 3.92 12.70
N GLU A 70 -6.89 3.17 12.50
CA GLU A 70 -7.96 2.99 13.48
C GLU A 70 -7.45 2.37 14.77
N ALA A 71 -6.66 1.30 14.69
CA ALA A 71 -6.11 0.64 15.87
C ALA A 71 -5.23 1.60 16.69
N MET A 72 -4.38 2.39 16.03
CA MET A 72 -3.52 3.37 16.72
C MET A 72 -4.31 4.56 17.27
N ALA A 73 -5.36 5.00 16.57
CA ALA A 73 -6.21 6.09 17.02
C ALA A 73 -7.06 5.64 18.22
N TYR A 74 -7.61 4.43 18.15
CA TYR A 74 -8.31 3.78 19.25
C TYR A 74 -7.42 3.66 20.48
N ALA A 75 -6.19 3.15 20.34
CA ALA A 75 -5.26 3.04 21.45
C ALA A 75 -5.04 4.39 22.15
N LYS A 76 -4.81 5.45 21.36
CA LYS A 76 -4.65 6.82 21.87
C LYS A 76 -5.92 7.31 22.58
N LYS A 77 -7.10 7.11 21.99
CA LYS A 77 -8.40 7.53 22.55
C LYS A 77 -8.76 6.77 23.83
N ALA A 78 -8.35 5.50 23.93
CA ALA A 78 -8.51 4.66 25.11
C ALA A 78 -7.53 5.01 26.24
N GLY A 79 -6.63 5.98 26.06
CA GLY A 79 -5.63 6.38 27.06
C GLY A 79 -4.43 5.44 27.16
N LEU A 80 -4.23 4.56 26.17
CA LEU A 80 -3.06 3.68 26.10
C LEU A 80 -1.88 4.43 25.44
N ASP A 81 -0.66 3.97 25.72
CA ASP A 81 0.50 4.36 24.91
C ASP A 81 0.48 3.55 23.59
N PRO A 82 0.25 4.19 22.42
CA PRO A 82 0.17 3.47 21.16
C PRO A 82 1.47 2.75 20.79
N LYS A 83 2.64 3.21 21.28
CA LYS A 83 3.92 2.52 21.05
C LYS A 83 3.98 1.19 21.79
N MET A 84 3.41 1.14 23.00
CA MET A 84 3.32 -0.11 23.77
C MET A 84 2.30 -1.08 23.17
N VAL A 85 1.19 -0.55 22.65
CA VAL A 85 0.22 -1.36 21.89
C VAL A 85 0.89 -1.94 20.65
N LEU A 86 1.56 -1.12 19.85
CA LEU A 86 2.27 -1.55 18.65
C LEU A 86 3.22 -2.71 18.92
N LYS A 87 4.07 -2.61 19.95
CA LYS A 87 4.99 -3.67 20.37
C LYS A 87 4.30 -5.02 20.64
N SER A 88 3.03 -4.99 21.06
CA SER A 88 2.27 -6.18 21.41
C SER A 88 1.61 -6.84 20.19
N ILE A 89 1.24 -6.06 19.18
CA ILE A 89 0.42 -6.54 18.06
C ILE A 89 1.18 -6.66 16.73
N GLU A 90 2.35 -6.02 16.59
CA GLU A 90 3.08 -5.99 15.31
C GLU A 90 3.64 -7.34 14.86
N SER A 91 3.94 -8.25 15.80
CA SER A 91 4.44 -9.60 15.51
C SER A 91 3.37 -10.67 15.56
N GLY A 92 2.13 -10.31 15.90
CA GLY A 92 1.01 -11.24 16.05
C GLY A 92 0.17 -11.38 14.77
N ALA A 93 -1.05 -11.90 14.91
CA ALA A 93 -1.99 -12.05 13.79
C ALA A 93 -2.40 -10.72 13.14
N ALA A 94 -2.24 -9.59 13.86
CA ALA A 94 -2.45 -8.25 13.33
C ALA A 94 -1.23 -7.69 12.56
N GLY A 95 -0.11 -8.41 12.56
CA GLY A 95 1.15 -7.97 11.98
C GLY A 95 1.04 -7.70 10.48
N SER A 96 1.58 -6.56 10.04
CA SER A 96 1.70 -6.20 8.63
C SER A 96 2.88 -5.26 8.42
N TRP A 97 3.37 -5.16 7.18
CA TRP A 97 4.44 -4.22 6.86
C TRP A 97 4.05 -2.78 7.23
N SER A 98 2.80 -2.37 6.93
CA SER A 98 2.30 -1.04 7.29
C SER A 98 2.29 -0.81 8.79
N LEU A 99 1.88 -1.81 9.58
CA LEU A 99 1.87 -1.69 11.04
C LEU A 99 3.28 -1.49 11.58
N SER A 100 4.24 -2.33 11.18
CA SER A 100 5.62 -2.23 11.68
C SER A 100 6.40 -1.02 11.16
N ASN A 101 6.11 -0.53 9.96
CA ASN A 101 6.94 0.50 9.30
C ASN A 101 6.28 1.88 9.24
N LEU A 102 4.95 1.94 9.15
CA LEU A 102 4.21 3.20 9.00
C LEU A 102 3.57 3.67 10.30
N ALA A 103 3.17 2.76 11.20
CA ALA A 103 2.65 3.15 12.51
C ALA A 103 3.67 3.95 13.35
N PRO A 104 4.96 3.56 13.45
CA PRO A 104 5.96 4.38 14.14
C PRO A 104 6.06 5.80 13.55
N ARG A 105 5.97 5.93 12.22
CA ARG A 105 6.05 7.22 11.52
C ARG A 105 4.86 8.11 11.86
N MET A 106 3.62 7.61 11.73
CA MET A 106 2.42 8.40 12.09
C MET A 106 2.39 8.78 13.59
N LEU A 107 2.85 7.89 14.48
CA LEU A 107 2.94 8.17 15.92
C LEU A 107 4.01 9.22 16.27
N SER A 108 5.01 9.39 15.40
CA SER A 108 6.00 10.47 15.48
C SER A 108 5.61 11.75 14.71
N ALA A 109 4.38 11.81 14.21
CA ALA A 109 3.89 12.88 13.32
C ALA A 109 4.74 13.06 12.04
N ASN A 110 5.41 11.99 11.59
CA ASN A 110 6.16 11.96 10.34
C ASN A 110 5.27 11.45 9.20
N PHE A 111 4.79 12.40 8.40
CA PHE A 111 3.93 12.17 7.25
C PHE A 111 4.65 12.32 5.92
N GLU A 112 5.99 12.35 5.93
CA GLU A 112 6.77 12.38 4.70
C GLU A 112 6.47 11.14 3.85
N PRO A 113 6.35 11.30 2.52
CA PRO A 113 5.90 10.25 1.62
C PRO A 113 7.00 9.22 1.37
N GLY A 114 6.70 7.95 1.69
CA GLY A 114 7.31 6.81 0.99
C GLY A 114 6.48 6.36 -0.21
N PHE A 115 5.18 6.67 -0.16
CA PHE A 115 4.22 6.55 -1.25
C PHE A 115 3.16 7.64 -1.07
N TYR A 116 2.94 8.45 -2.10
CA TYR A 116 2.07 9.63 -2.03
C TYR A 116 0.58 9.25 -2.02
N ILE A 117 -0.23 9.97 -1.24
CA ILE A 117 -1.69 9.83 -1.22
C ILE A 117 -2.29 9.99 -2.63
N LYS A 118 -1.90 11.02 -3.39
CA LYS A 118 -2.41 11.23 -4.77
C LYS A 118 -2.17 10.04 -5.71
N HIS A 119 -1.03 9.37 -5.56
CA HIS A 119 -0.72 8.18 -6.35
C HIS A 119 -1.52 6.97 -5.87
N PHE A 120 -1.74 6.87 -4.55
CA PHE A 120 -2.56 5.82 -4.00
C PHE A 120 -4.03 5.94 -4.40
N ILE A 121 -4.59 7.16 -4.38
CA ILE A 121 -5.94 7.47 -4.89
C ILE A 121 -6.09 7.03 -6.35
N LYS A 122 -5.13 7.40 -7.21
CA LYS A 122 -5.12 6.98 -8.61
C LYS A 122 -5.17 5.45 -8.74
N ASP A 123 -4.32 4.74 -7.98
CA ASP A 123 -4.28 3.29 -8.02
C ASP A 123 -5.58 2.65 -7.49
N MET A 124 -6.18 3.19 -6.44
CA MET A 124 -7.47 2.73 -5.91
C MET A 124 -8.61 2.94 -6.90
N ARG A 125 -8.62 4.05 -7.65
CA ARG A 125 -9.61 4.30 -8.72
C ARG A 125 -9.50 3.26 -9.83
N ILE A 126 -8.28 2.94 -10.28
CA ILE A 126 -8.04 1.90 -11.30
C ILE A 126 -8.49 0.52 -10.76
N ALA A 127 -8.17 0.21 -9.51
CA ALA A 127 -8.58 -1.04 -8.88
C ALA A 127 -10.10 -1.17 -8.75
N LEU A 128 -10.81 -0.08 -8.41
CA LEU A 128 -12.28 -0.06 -8.34
C LEU A 128 -12.93 -0.23 -9.70
N GLU A 129 -12.44 0.48 -10.71
CA GLU A 129 -12.92 0.37 -12.08
C GLU A 129 -12.79 -1.08 -12.58
N SER A 130 -11.59 -1.65 -12.43
CA SER A 130 -11.32 -3.04 -12.80
C SER A 130 -12.19 -4.03 -12.02
N ALA A 131 -12.38 -3.83 -10.71
CA ALA A 131 -13.25 -4.69 -9.90
C ALA A 131 -14.71 -4.63 -10.36
N ARG A 132 -15.21 -3.44 -10.74
CA ARG A 132 -16.57 -3.26 -11.26
C ARG A 132 -16.77 -3.97 -12.59
N GLU A 133 -15.81 -3.90 -13.51
CA GLU A 133 -15.84 -4.63 -14.78
C GLU A 133 -15.93 -6.14 -14.57
N MET A 134 -15.29 -6.66 -13.53
CA MET A 134 -15.34 -8.08 -13.14
C MET A 134 -16.59 -8.45 -12.31
N GLY A 135 -17.45 -7.50 -11.96
CA GLY A 135 -18.59 -7.74 -11.07
C GLY A 135 -18.20 -8.05 -9.61
N LEU A 136 -16.98 -7.69 -9.19
CA LEU A 136 -16.44 -7.93 -7.85
C LEU A 136 -16.71 -6.73 -6.93
N LYS A 137 -17.37 -7.00 -5.79
CA LYS A 137 -17.56 -5.99 -4.75
C LYS A 137 -16.30 -5.81 -3.92
N THR A 138 -15.88 -4.57 -3.70
CA THR A 138 -14.69 -4.21 -2.91
C THR A 138 -15.00 -3.10 -1.89
N PRO A 139 -15.95 -3.29 -0.96
CA PRO A 139 -16.44 -2.22 -0.08
C PRO A 139 -15.34 -1.58 0.79
N GLY A 140 -14.34 -2.34 1.22
CA GLY A 140 -13.20 -1.79 1.96
C GLY A 140 -12.34 -0.84 1.11
N LEU A 141 -12.21 -1.12 -0.19
CA LEU A 141 -11.52 -0.24 -1.13
C LEU A 141 -12.33 1.04 -1.41
N GLU A 142 -13.65 0.91 -1.56
CA GLU A 142 -14.54 2.05 -1.76
C GLU A 142 -14.47 3.04 -0.59
N LEU A 143 -14.52 2.52 0.65
CA LEU A 143 -14.39 3.34 1.86
C LEU A 143 -12.99 3.95 1.99
N ALA A 144 -11.94 3.17 1.74
CA ALA A 144 -10.57 3.69 1.79
C ALA A 144 -10.40 4.85 0.79
N LEU A 145 -10.88 4.68 -0.45
CA LEU A 145 -10.80 5.72 -1.45
C LEU A 145 -11.49 7.01 -0.98
N SER A 146 -12.73 6.93 -0.47
CA SER A 146 -13.45 8.13 -0.06
C SER A 146 -12.75 8.89 1.06
N ILE A 147 -12.16 8.18 2.04
CA ILE A 147 -11.44 8.81 3.14
C ILE A 147 -10.13 9.45 2.65
N TYR A 148 -9.38 8.79 1.77
CA TYR A 148 -8.18 9.37 1.19
C TYR A 148 -8.47 10.58 0.29
N GLU A 149 -9.58 10.57 -0.46
CA GLU A 149 -10.03 11.71 -1.25
C GLU A 149 -10.35 12.91 -0.36
N GLU A 150 -11.09 12.72 0.73
CA GLU A 150 -11.36 13.78 1.71
C GLU A 150 -10.05 14.33 2.31
N LEU A 151 -9.11 13.46 2.64
CA LEU A 151 -7.83 13.87 3.20
C LEU A 151 -6.98 14.65 2.18
N ALA A 152 -7.02 14.26 0.91
CA ALA A 152 -6.38 14.99 -0.18
C ALA A 152 -6.99 16.39 -0.36
N GLU A 153 -8.31 16.53 -0.28
CA GLU A 153 -9.02 17.83 -0.30
C GLU A 153 -8.62 18.73 0.87
N LYS A 154 -8.26 18.15 2.01
CA LYS A 154 -7.69 18.85 3.18
C LYS A 154 -6.21 19.23 3.02
N GLY A 155 -5.61 19.01 1.84
CA GLY A 155 -4.25 19.45 1.51
C GLY A 155 -3.16 18.40 1.72
N GLU A 156 -3.52 17.15 2.03
CA GLU A 156 -2.56 16.07 2.33
C GLU A 156 -2.22 15.20 1.11
N GLU A 157 -2.60 15.60 -0.11
CA GLU A 157 -2.37 14.83 -1.33
C GLU A 157 -0.88 14.46 -1.56
N ASN A 158 0.03 15.30 -1.04
CA ASN A 158 1.48 15.15 -1.13
C ASN A 158 2.11 14.48 0.10
N SER A 159 1.31 14.12 1.10
CA SER A 159 1.74 13.36 2.26
C SER A 159 1.84 11.86 1.94
N GLY A 160 2.57 11.13 2.78
CA GLY A 160 2.59 9.68 2.76
C GLY A 160 1.24 9.07 3.14
N THR A 161 0.97 7.86 2.66
CA THR A 161 -0.29 7.14 2.96
C THR A 161 -0.59 7.01 4.44
N GLN A 162 0.42 7.00 5.31
CA GLN A 162 0.25 7.00 6.77
C GLN A 162 -0.39 8.27 7.34
N ALA A 163 -0.50 9.34 6.55
CA ALA A 163 -1.25 10.54 6.93
C ALA A 163 -2.75 10.28 7.12
N LEU A 164 -3.27 9.15 6.63
CA LEU A 164 -4.62 8.67 6.96
C LEU A 164 -4.91 8.71 8.47
N TYR A 165 -3.88 8.53 9.31
CA TYR A 165 -4.02 8.66 10.76
C TYR A 165 -4.65 9.98 11.21
N LYS A 166 -4.36 11.10 10.53
CA LYS A 166 -4.91 12.44 10.81
C LYS A 166 -6.44 12.45 10.80
N TYR A 167 -7.05 11.74 9.85
CA TYR A 167 -8.50 11.60 9.74
C TYR A 167 -9.18 11.08 11.03
N TYR A 168 -8.45 10.30 11.85
CA TYR A 168 -9.00 9.70 13.06
C TYR A 168 -8.65 10.43 14.35
N ILE A 169 -7.71 11.39 14.33
CA ILE A 169 -7.23 12.08 15.53
C ILE A 169 -7.54 13.57 15.55
N ASP A 170 -7.81 14.16 14.39
CA ASP A 170 -8.22 15.56 14.22
C ASP A 170 -9.75 15.69 14.30
#